data_AF-A0A8H4R3Z2-F1
#
_entry.id   AF-A0A8H4R3Z2-F1
#
_cell.length_a   1.000
_cell.length_b   1.000
_cell.length_c   1.000
_cell.angle_alpha   90.00
_cell.angle_beta   90.00
_cell.angle_gamma   90.00
#
_symmetry.space_group_name_H-M   'P 1'
#
loop_
_entity.id
_entity.type
_entity.pdbx_description
1 polymer ?
#
loop_
_entity_poly.entity_id
_entity_poly.type
_entity_poly.pdbx_seq_one_letter_code
_entity_poly.pdbx_strand_id
1 'polypeptide(L)'
;MRNCTHKFDQAAEDSRLKFFGNVDIGDSAKTIPHAVQLPLGSIFKNYSHVLFATGCTLPTLHEALPPSSYCIPALSMVHWYTQHPNASAAPALDKISHVSLIGNGNVSLDVARMLLTDVDVLAKYDVPQPVLEVLSRSAVKHVSIFARRGPLEAAFTMKELRELINLPNASMVPLEQSLVEPPTSGPPLTRQQTRVLNLLKEGSKNAPGTTTKTWSLDFFRSPIGITDNTSSAAQLSLAHTSVDPATKRAVETGQTSTVSTDLVVTSLGFHGEPTVNFYDPGLRHLRTVSGRIVGSNGSVIRNLYASGWASTGAKGVLASTMMNAYHVASTIINDWQNPEVPSSSNDVGVDPQVENLPPLNLEPELDSYPEEIQKGIAEKVITQYADWKRINEEEIRRGEALGKERERMGWKEASQFVTG
;
A
#
# COMPACT_ATOMS: atom_id res chain seq x y z
N MET A 1 5.09 9.55 10.75
CA MET A 1 5.75 8.35 10.19
C MET A 1 6.99 8.70 9.36
N ARG A 2 7.08 9.92 8.78
CA ARG A 2 8.23 10.38 7.97
C ARG A 2 9.58 10.45 8.69
N ASN A 3 9.62 10.48 10.02
CA ASN A 3 10.88 10.56 10.77
C ASN A 3 11.81 9.34 10.57
N CYS A 4 11.36 8.25 9.95
CA CYS A 4 12.23 7.13 9.58
C CYS A 4 13.11 7.42 8.36
N THR A 5 12.74 8.40 7.51
CA THR A 5 13.47 8.72 6.27
C THR A 5 14.92 9.14 6.54
N HIS A 6 15.18 9.86 7.63
CA HIS A 6 16.53 10.24 8.04
C HIS A 6 17.48 9.03 8.19
N LYS A 7 16.98 7.87 8.64
CA LYS A 7 17.81 6.64 8.71
C LYS A 7 18.11 6.05 7.34
N PHE A 8 17.20 6.22 6.37
CA PHE A 8 17.46 5.82 5.00
C PHE A 8 18.47 6.76 4.34
N ASP A 9 18.37 8.06 4.62
CA ASP A 9 19.35 9.03 4.12
C ASP A 9 20.75 8.74 4.68
N GLN A 10 20.85 8.47 5.99
CA GLN A 10 22.10 8.06 6.61
C GLN A 10 22.70 6.80 5.96
N ALA A 11 21.87 5.81 5.63
CA ALA A 11 22.34 4.60 4.96
C ALA A 11 22.80 4.87 3.51
N ALA A 12 22.11 5.76 2.80
CA ALA A 12 22.43 6.11 1.42
C ALA A 12 23.64 7.03 1.27
N GLU A 13 24.15 7.61 2.37
CA GLU A 13 25.41 8.34 2.41
C GLU A 13 26.64 7.43 2.56
N ASP A 14 26.46 6.15 2.88
CA ASP A 14 27.56 5.18 2.93
C ASP A 14 28.09 4.92 1.51
N SER A 15 29.40 5.06 1.31
CA SER A 15 30.04 4.89 -0.01
C SER A 15 29.88 3.48 -0.59
N ARG A 16 29.51 2.49 0.23
CA ARG A 16 29.23 1.11 -0.19
C ARG A 16 27.81 0.94 -0.74
N LEU A 17 26.92 1.93 -0.58
CA LEU A 17 25.57 1.91 -1.11
C LEU A 17 25.50 2.77 -2.37
N LYS A 18 24.96 2.18 -3.45
CA LYS A 18 24.62 2.90 -4.68
C LYS A 18 23.12 2.85 -4.90
N PHE A 19 22.53 3.98 -5.29
CA PHE A 19 21.11 4.09 -5.62
C PHE A 19 20.95 4.36 -7.11
N PHE A 20 20.08 3.57 -7.75
CA PHE A 20 19.71 3.73 -9.14
C PHE A 20 18.18 3.79 -9.24
N GLY A 21 17.65 5.01 -9.23
CA GLY A 21 16.23 5.28 -9.46
C GLY A 21 15.88 5.28 -10.95
N ASN A 22 14.57 5.21 -11.24
CA ASN A 22 14.04 5.07 -12.61
C ASN A 22 14.53 3.81 -13.34
N VAL A 23 14.61 2.69 -12.61
CA VAL A 23 14.96 1.36 -13.12
C VAL A 23 13.81 0.40 -12.81
N ASP A 24 13.29 -0.26 -13.83
CA ASP A 24 12.26 -1.30 -13.71
C ASP A 24 12.92 -2.67 -13.84
N ILE A 25 12.78 -3.52 -12.82
CA ILE A 25 13.48 -4.82 -12.73
C ILE A 25 12.56 -5.94 -13.21
N GLY A 26 13.06 -6.76 -14.13
CA GLY A 26 12.40 -7.98 -14.59
C GLY A 26 12.49 -8.16 -16.10
N ASP A 27 11.87 -9.23 -16.58
CA ASP A 27 11.86 -9.57 -18.02
C ASP A 27 10.49 -9.25 -18.68
N SER A 28 9.55 -8.75 -17.90
CA SER A 28 8.22 -8.31 -18.36
C SER A 28 8.27 -6.93 -19.02
N ALA A 29 7.21 -6.56 -19.73
CA ALA A 29 7.06 -5.21 -20.26
C ALA A 29 7.11 -4.16 -19.13
N LYS A 30 7.73 -3.01 -19.42
CA LYS A 30 7.86 -1.90 -18.49
C LYS A 30 6.51 -1.50 -17.89
N THR A 31 6.45 -1.49 -16.56
CA THR A 31 5.33 -0.89 -15.83
C THR A 31 5.39 0.64 -15.89
N ILE A 32 6.59 1.19 -15.99
CA ILE A 32 6.88 2.62 -16.12
C ILE A 32 7.54 2.89 -17.47
N PRO A 33 6.87 3.53 -18.45
CA PRO A 33 7.38 3.64 -19.82
C PRO A 33 8.76 4.29 -19.96
N HIS A 34 9.08 5.23 -19.07
CA HIS A 34 10.33 5.99 -19.08
C HIS A 34 11.45 5.37 -18.24
N ALA A 35 11.19 4.27 -17.53
CA ALA A 35 12.21 3.58 -16.74
C ALA A 35 13.17 2.79 -17.63
N VAL A 36 14.42 2.66 -17.19
CA VAL A 36 15.38 1.72 -17.77
C VAL A 36 14.94 0.31 -17.42
N GLN A 37 14.79 -0.57 -18.42
CA GLN A 37 14.52 -1.99 -18.14
C GLN A 37 15.83 -2.64 -17.69
N LEU A 38 15.79 -3.34 -16.56
CA LEU A 38 16.90 -4.15 -16.08
C LEU A 38 16.48 -5.62 -15.97
N PRO A 39 16.86 -6.47 -16.95
CA PRO A 39 16.60 -7.90 -16.92
C PRO A 39 17.21 -8.57 -15.70
N LEU A 40 16.54 -9.63 -15.21
CA LEU A 40 17.03 -10.34 -14.02
C LEU A 40 18.37 -11.04 -14.29
N GLY A 41 18.59 -11.48 -15.53
CA GLY A 41 19.87 -12.06 -15.95
C GLY A 41 21.05 -11.10 -15.89
N SER A 42 20.83 -9.80 -16.11
CA SER A 42 21.88 -8.77 -15.97
C SER A 42 22.22 -8.55 -14.51
N ILE A 43 21.23 -8.60 -13.61
CA ILE A 43 21.47 -8.60 -12.16
C ILE A 43 22.29 -9.83 -11.77
N PHE A 44 21.93 -11.03 -12.23
CA PHE A 44 22.60 -12.25 -11.78
C PHE A 44 24.08 -12.27 -12.20
N LYS A 45 24.43 -11.78 -13.39
CA LYS A 45 25.83 -11.66 -13.84
C LYS A 45 26.68 -10.68 -13.05
N ASN A 46 26.08 -9.74 -12.33
CA ASN A 46 26.77 -8.64 -11.67
C ASN A 46 26.76 -8.71 -10.14
N TYR A 47 25.97 -9.59 -9.53
CA TYR A 47 25.82 -9.65 -8.07
C TYR A 47 25.91 -11.08 -7.53
N SER A 48 26.45 -11.23 -6.33
CA SER A 48 26.59 -12.51 -5.64
C SER A 48 25.34 -12.93 -4.86
N HIS A 49 24.53 -11.96 -4.46
CA HIS A 49 23.28 -12.13 -3.71
C HIS A 49 22.26 -11.11 -4.18
N VAL A 50 20.97 -11.47 -4.16
CA VAL A 50 19.86 -10.58 -4.55
C VAL A 50 18.80 -10.58 -3.47
N LEU A 51 18.39 -9.38 -3.05
CA LEU A 51 17.30 -9.17 -2.10
C LEU A 51 16.13 -8.46 -2.81
N PHE A 52 15.01 -9.15 -2.94
CA PHE A 52 13.75 -8.56 -3.41
C PHE A 52 13.04 -7.81 -2.27
N ALA A 53 12.95 -6.49 -2.42
CA ALA A 53 12.22 -5.60 -1.50
C ALA A 53 11.09 -4.83 -2.24
N THR A 54 10.47 -5.46 -3.23
CA THR A 54 9.51 -4.86 -4.18
C THR A 54 8.12 -4.57 -3.60
N GLY A 55 7.82 -5.08 -2.40
CA GLY A 55 6.53 -4.89 -1.73
C GLY A 55 5.36 -5.62 -2.40
N CYS A 56 4.17 -5.04 -2.28
CA CYS A 56 2.93 -5.52 -2.91
C CYS A 56 2.29 -4.32 -3.62
N THR A 57 2.41 -4.29 -4.94
CA THR A 57 2.12 -3.11 -5.77
C THR A 57 0.71 -3.10 -6.35
N LEU A 58 -0.01 -4.22 -6.29
CA LEU A 58 -1.33 -4.36 -6.92
C LEU A 58 -2.45 -4.46 -5.89
N PRO A 59 -3.62 -3.82 -6.12
CA PRO A 59 -4.75 -3.91 -5.22
C PRO A 59 -5.48 -5.25 -5.37
N THR A 60 -6.01 -5.79 -4.27
CA THR A 60 -6.98 -6.89 -4.34
C THR A 60 -8.33 -6.38 -4.80
N LEU A 61 -8.80 -6.90 -5.93
CA LEU A 61 -10.12 -6.60 -6.47
C LEU A 61 -11.19 -7.51 -5.87
N HIS A 62 -12.42 -7.02 -5.84
CA HIS A 62 -13.59 -7.80 -5.42
C HIS A 62 -14.40 -8.20 -6.65
N GLU A 63 -14.74 -9.48 -6.79
CA GLU A 63 -15.46 -9.98 -7.97
C GLU A 63 -16.80 -9.27 -8.19
N ALA A 64 -17.54 -9.02 -7.10
CA ALA A 64 -18.81 -8.30 -7.16
C ALA A 64 -18.68 -6.77 -7.37
N LEU A 65 -17.46 -6.22 -7.29
CA LEU A 65 -17.20 -4.78 -7.48
C LEU A 65 -16.02 -4.59 -8.44
N PRO A 66 -16.15 -5.00 -9.72
CA PRO A 66 -15.09 -4.80 -10.70
C PRO A 66 -14.81 -3.29 -10.88
N PRO A 67 -13.57 -2.91 -11.25
CA PRO A 67 -13.26 -1.52 -11.57
C PRO A 67 -14.19 -0.94 -12.65
N SER A 68 -14.71 0.26 -12.39
CA SER A 68 -15.65 0.99 -13.26
C SER A 68 -15.56 2.50 -13.02
N SER A 69 -16.42 3.30 -13.65
CA SER A 69 -16.53 4.74 -13.40
C SER A 69 -16.97 5.08 -11.97
N TYR A 70 -17.63 4.16 -11.28
CA TYR A 70 -18.17 4.31 -9.92
C TYR A 70 -17.54 3.34 -8.92
N CYS A 71 -16.54 2.54 -9.33
CA CYS A 71 -15.81 1.63 -8.45
C CYS A 71 -14.32 1.66 -8.76
N ILE A 72 -13.50 2.10 -7.80
CA ILE A 72 -12.04 2.15 -7.95
C ILE A 72 -11.34 1.52 -6.76
N PRO A 73 -10.12 0.98 -6.90
CA PRO A 73 -9.34 0.56 -5.75
C PRO A 73 -8.82 1.77 -4.97
N ALA A 74 -8.67 1.63 -3.66
CA ALA A 74 -8.10 2.67 -2.80
C ALA A 74 -6.69 3.09 -3.23
N LEU A 75 -5.94 2.17 -3.85
CA LEU A 75 -4.62 2.48 -4.43
C LEU A 75 -4.70 3.62 -5.45
N SER A 76 -5.74 3.68 -6.29
CA SER A 76 -5.92 4.74 -7.28
C SER A 76 -6.10 6.11 -6.61
N MET A 77 -6.89 6.16 -5.51
CA MET A 77 -7.03 7.38 -4.70
C MET A 77 -5.70 7.79 -4.07
N VAL A 78 -4.99 6.83 -3.46
CA VAL A 78 -3.69 7.05 -2.81
C VAL A 78 -2.67 7.57 -3.82
N HIS A 79 -2.53 6.91 -4.97
CA HIS A 79 -1.65 7.34 -6.04
C HIS A 79 -1.97 8.75 -6.51
N TRP A 80 -3.26 9.07 -6.68
CA TRP A 80 -3.69 10.41 -7.07
C TRP A 80 -3.29 11.47 -6.04
N TYR A 81 -3.70 11.35 -4.77
CA TYR A 81 -3.41 12.39 -3.77
C TYR A 81 -1.93 12.45 -3.34
N THR A 82 -1.13 11.46 -3.71
CA THR A 82 0.33 11.47 -3.52
C THR A 82 1.11 11.79 -4.79
N GLN A 83 0.44 12.06 -5.92
CA GLN A 83 1.05 12.32 -7.23
C GLN A 83 2.04 11.21 -7.65
N HIS A 84 1.67 9.96 -7.38
CA HIS A 84 2.44 8.81 -7.82
C HIS A 84 2.46 8.76 -9.37
N PRO A 85 3.56 8.35 -10.03
CA PRO A 85 3.63 8.27 -11.49
C PRO A 85 2.53 7.43 -12.15
N ASN A 86 2.02 6.41 -11.44
CA ASN A 86 0.90 5.55 -11.88
C ASN A 86 -0.47 6.06 -11.41
N ALA A 87 -0.59 7.34 -11.05
CA ALA A 87 -1.86 7.94 -10.71
C ALA A 87 -2.80 7.93 -11.92
N SER A 88 -4.05 7.51 -11.69
CA SER A 88 -5.14 7.71 -12.63
C SER A 88 -5.56 9.19 -12.67
N ALA A 89 -6.48 9.52 -13.58
CA ALA A 89 -7.13 10.83 -13.59
C ALA A 89 -7.77 11.14 -12.22
N ALA A 90 -7.82 12.43 -11.88
CA ALA A 90 -8.44 12.87 -10.64
C ALA A 90 -9.91 12.43 -10.59
N PRO A 91 -10.39 11.93 -9.42
CA PRO A 91 -11.81 11.65 -9.24
C PRO A 91 -12.63 12.94 -9.35
N ALA A 92 -13.81 12.87 -9.96
CA ALA A 92 -14.72 14.00 -10.13
C ALA A 92 -15.44 14.36 -8.81
N LEU A 93 -14.67 14.77 -7.80
CA LEU A 93 -15.16 15.03 -6.44
C LEU A 93 -16.23 16.14 -6.37
N ASP A 94 -16.27 17.03 -7.35
CA ASP A 94 -17.25 18.09 -7.53
C ASP A 94 -18.65 17.58 -7.93
N LYS A 95 -18.74 16.33 -8.39
CA LYS A 95 -19.99 15.70 -8.88
C LYS A 95 -20.54 14.63 -7.94
N ILE A 96 -19.84 14.33 -6.85
CA ILE A 96 -20.19 13.24 -5.95
C ILE A 96 -20.38 13.76 -4.53
N SER A 97 -21.39 13.23 -3.85
CA SER A 97 -21.79 13.60 -2.50
C SER A 97 -21.52 12.49 -1.47
N HIS A 98 -21.57 11.23 -1.91
CA HIS A 98 -21.38 10.05 -1.05
C HIS A 98 -20.33 9.09 -1.62
N VAL A 99 -19.33 8.76 -0.78
CA VAL A 99 -18.30 7.76 -1.08
C VAL A 99 -18.42 6.56 -0.13
N SER A 100 -18.55 5.36 -0.69
CA SER A 100 -18.56 4.10 0.06
C SER A 100 -17.20 3.42 0.03
N LEU A 101 -16.53 3.31 1.18
CA LEU A 101 -15.27 2.61 1.35
C LEU A 101 -15.52 1.16 1.76
N ILE A 102 -14.98 0.19 1.01
CA ILE A 102 -15.08 -1.23 1.35
C ILE A 102 -13.80 -1.69 2.04
N GLY A 103 -13.92 -2.10 3.31
CA GLY A 103 -12.81 -2.48 4.18
C GLY A 103 -12.58 -1.44 5.27
N ASN A 104 -12.15 -1.88 6.45
CA ASN A 104 -11.92 -1.04 7.63
C ASN A 104 -10.45 -1.05 8.10
N GLY A 105 -9.51 -1.08 7.16
CA GLY A 105 -8.09 -0.88 7.44
C GLY A 105 -7.72 0.60 7.55
N ASN A 106 -6.46 0.88 7.92
CA ASN A 106 -5.96 2.27 8.00
C ASN A 106 -6.09 3.00 6.66
N VAL A 107 -5.89 2.33 5.51
CA VAL A 107 -6.00 2.95 4.19
C VAL A 107 -7.41 3.52 3.95
N SER A 108 -8.47 2.82 4.35
CA SER A 108 -9.84 3.38 4.29
C SER A 108 -9.97 4.62 5.15
N LEU A 109 -9.41 4.61 6.36
CA LEU A 109 -9.43 5.79 7.22
C LEU A 109 -8.64 6.94 6.60
N ASP A 110 -7.53 6.67 5.92
CA ASP A 110 -6.69 7.70 5.28
C ASP A 110 -7.44 8.35 4.11
N VAL A 111 -8.11 7.54 3.27
CA VAL A 111 -8.99 8.05 2.21
C VAL A 111 -10.14 8.88 2.81
N ALA A 112 -10.79 8.40 3.88
CA ALA A 112 -11.83 9.16 4.56
C ALA A 112 -11.29 10.50 5.11
N ARG A 113 -10.14 10.49 5.78
CA ARG A 113 -9.50 11.72 6.30
C ARG A 113 -9.16 12.69 5.17
N MET A 114 -8.64 12.21 4.05
CA MET A 114 -8.34 13.05 2.89
C MET A 114 -9.59 13.74 2.32
N LEU A 115 -10.73 13.03 2.26
CA LEU A 115 -11.99 13.58 1.72
C LEU A 115 -12.72 14.50 2.70
N LEU A 116 -12.58 14.25 4.01
CA LEU A 116 -13.34 14.92 5.06
C LEU A 116 -12.60 16.10 5.70
N THR A 117 -11.26 16.10 5.66
CA THR A 117 -10.45 17.20 6.22
C THR A 117 -10.62 18.46 5.38
N ASP A 118 -10.56 19.60 6.05
CA ASP A 118 -10.58 20.91 5.40
C ASP A 118 -9.34 21.11 4.52
N VAL A 119 -9.53 21.70 3.34
CA VAL A 119 -8.42 21.99 2.43
C VAL A 119 -7.39 22.91 3.09
N ASP A 120 -7.81 23.85 3.92
CA ASP A 120 -6.89 24.79 4.59
C ASP A 120 -5.98 24.10 5.61
N VAL A 121 -6.45 22.97 6.17
CA VAL A 121 -5.63 22.13 7.04
C VAL A 121 -4.65 21.32 6.20
N LEU A 122 -5.11 20.74 5.09
CA LEU A 122 -4.29 19.93 4.19
C LEU A 122 -3.21 20.76 3.47
N ALA A 123 -3.49 22.02 3.17
CA ALA A 123 -2.63 22.92 2.40
C ALA A 123 -1.25 23.15 3.03
N LYS A 124 -1.11 22.92 4.35
CA LYS A 124 0.14 23.08 5.09
C LYS A 124 1.08 21.87 4.96
N TYR A 125 0.55 20.72 4.53
CA TYR A 125 1.30 19.48 4.36
C TYR A 125 1.72 19.29 2.89
N ASP A 126 2.35 18.17 2.58
CA ASP A 126 2.85 17.84 1.24
C ASP A 126 1.79 17.32 0.26
N VAL A 127 0.52 17.69 0.45
CA VAL A 127 -0.54 17.35 -0.51
C VAL A 127 -0.34 18.21 -1.77
N PRO A 128 -0.18 17.61 -2.96
CA PRO A 128 0.10 18.37 -4.19
C PRO A 128 -0.93 19.45 -4.49
N GLN A 129 -0.50 20.57 -5.05
CA GLN A 129 -1.37 21.68 -5.40
C GLN A 129 -2.55 21.28 -6.32
N PRO A 130 -2.35 20.47 -7.39
CA PRO A 130 -3.46 20.00 -8.22
C PRO A 130 -4.49 19.15 -7.47
N VAL A 131 -4.07 18.47 -6.40
CA VAL A 131 -4.95 17.66 -5.54
C VAL A 131 -5.77 18.58 -4.62
N LEU A 132 -5.14 19.60 -4.03
CA LEU A 132 -5.82 20.60 -3.22
C LEU A 132 -6.89 21.36 -4.03
N GLU A 133 -6.62 21.67 -5.30
CA GLU A 133 -7.60 22.30 -6.19
C GLU A 133 -8.84 21.44 -6.44
N VAL A 134 -8.69 20.12 -6.57
CA VAL A 134 -9.83 19.21 -6.70
C VAL A 134 -10.57 19.07 -5.37
N LEU A 135 -9.84 18.95 -4.25
CA LEU A 135 -10.43 18.86 -2.92
C LEU A 135 -11.20 20.12 -2.52
N SER A 136 -10.75 21.30 -2.96
CA SER A 136 -11.42 22.58 -2.66
C SER A 136 -12.79 22.71 -3.34
N ARG A 137 -12.99 21.99 -4.46
CA ARG A 137 -14.26 21.89 -5.18
C ARG A 137 -15.09 20.66 -4.80
N SER A 138 -14.62 19.84 -3.85
CA SER A 138 -15.28 18.60 -3.47
C SER A 138 -16.69 18.83 -2.93
N ALA A 139 -17.66 18.13 -3.52
CA ALA A 139 -19.04 18.09 -3.07
C ALA A 139 -19.30 16.99 -2.03
N VAL A 140 -18.28 16.18 -1.68
CA VAL A 140 -18.42 15.05 -0.75
C VAL A 140 -18.92 15.52 0.62
N LYS A 141 -20.07 14.97 1.03
CA LYS A 141 -20.73 15.22 2.32
C LYS A 141 -20.72 14.00 3.22
N HIS A 142 -20.73 12.79 2.66
CA HIS A 142 -20.75 11.56 3.45
C HIS A 142 -19.70 10.56 2.99
N VAL A 143 -19.08 9.86 3.95
CA VAL A 143 -18.22 8.70 3.70
C VAL A 143 -18.67 7.52 4.55
N SER A 144 -19.21 6.47 3.94
CA SER A 144 -19.51 5.21 4.65
C SER A 144 -18.34 4.25 4.57
N ILE A 145 -18.03 3.55 5.67
CA ILE A 145 -16.96 2.55 5.73
C ILE A 145 -17.58 1.19 6.07
N PHE A 146 -17.67 0.31 5.08
CA PHE A 146 -18.27 -1.01 5.22
C PHE A 146 -17.25 -2.06 5.63
N ALA A 147 -17.57 -2.84 6.66
CA ALA A 147 -16.76 -3.94 7.14
C ALA A 147 -17.56 -5.24 7.17
N ARG A 148 -17.03 -6.30 6.57
CA ARG A 148 -17.66 -7.64 6.58
C ARG A 148 -17.63 -8.36 7.93
N ARG A 149 -16.96 -7.80 8.94
CA ARG A 149 -16.87 -8.36 10.31
C ARG A 149 -17.24 -7.29 11.33
N GLY A 150 -17.21 -7.66 12.61
CA GLY A 150 -17.54 -6.77 13.70
C GLY A 150 -16.40 -5.82 14.09
N PRO A 151 -16.67 -4.93 15.05
CA PRO A 151 -15.68 -3.98 15.57
C PRO A 151 -14.50 -4.65 16.26
N LEU A 152 -14.68 -5.86 16.79
CA LEU A 152 -13.62 -6.63 17.45
C LEU A 152 -12.57 -7.19 16.47
N GLU A 153 -12.92 -7.32 15.19
CA GLU A 153 -12.03 -7.78 14.11
C GLU A 153 -11.55 -6.65 13.20
N ALA A 154 -11.72 -5.40 13.61
CA ALA A 154 -11.32 -4.24 12.84
C ALA A 154 -9.81 -4.19 12.61
N ALA A 155 -9.42 -3.86 11.37
CA ALA A 155 -8.02 -3.83 10.95
C ALA A 155 -7.34 -2.47 11.19
N PHE A 156 -8.11 -1.41 11.43
CA PHE A 156 -7.56 -0.10 11.77
C PHE A 156 -6.86 -0.12 13.14
N THR A 157 -5.88 0.76 13.30
CA THR A 157 -5.26 1.00 14.60
C THR A 157 -6.03 2.08 15.38
N MET A 158 -5.90 2.07 16.71
CA MET A 158 -6.50 3.11 17.55
C MET A 158 -6.02 4.52 17.25
N LYS A 159 -4.79 4.69 16.75
CA LYS A 159 -4.26 6.01 16.41
C LYS A 159 -5.05 6.58 15.24
N GLU A 160 -5.16 5.82 14.15
CA GLU A 160 -5.85 6.27 12.94
C GLU A 160 -7.36 6.48 13.16
N LEU A 161 -8.02 5.61 13.95
CA LEU A 161 -9.42 5.82 14.33
C LEU A 161 -9.61 7.12 15.14
N ARG A 162 -8.70 7.41 16.08
CA ARG A 162 -8.75 8.62 16.90
C ARG A 162 -8.57 9.88 16.07
N GLU A 163 -7.72 9.86 15.04
CA GLU A 163 -7.58 11.00 14.12
C GLU A 163 -8.90 11.29 13.38
N LEU A 164 -9.60 10.24 12.91
CA LEU A 164 -10.88 10.40 12.23
C LEU A 164 -12.00 10.92 13.16
N ILE A 165 -12.06 10.41 14.39
CA ILE A 165 -13.00 10.85 15.44
C ILE A 165 -12.82 12.32 15.85
N ASN A 166 -11.59 12.83 15.75
CA ASN A 166 -11.25 14.20 16.14
C ASN A 166 -11.26 15.19 14.97
N LEU A 167 -11.73 14.79 13.78
CA LEU A 167 -11.84 15.73 12.66
C LEU A 167 -12.74 16.93 13.06
N PRO A 168 -12.27 18.17 12.87
CA PRO A 168 -12.96 19.35 13.37
C PRO A 168 -14.30 19.61 12.66
N ASN A 169 -14.40 19.27 11.37
CA ASN A 169 -15.55 19.62 10.52
C ASN A 169 -16.34 18.38 10.04
N ALA A 170 -16.20 17.25 10.73
CA ALA A 170 -16.96 16.04 10.43
C ALA A 170 -17.47 15.35 11.70
N SER A 171 -18.66 14.76 11.62
CA SER A 171 -19.25 13.96 12.70
C SER A 171 -19.51 12.51 12.28
N MET A 172 -19.25 11.59 13.18
CA MET A 172 -19.55 10.18 13.05
C MET A 172 -21.05 9.94 13.22
N VAL A 173 -21.65 9.13 12.34
CA VAL A 173 -22.99 8.59 12.54
C VAL A 173 -22.94 7.61 13.72
N PRO A 174 -23.80 7.76 14.75
CA PRO A 174 -23.77 6.89 15.91
C PRO A 174 -23.97 5.43 15.53
N LEU A 175 -23.19 4.56 16.17
CA LEU A 175 -23.38 3.12 16.06
C LEU A 175 -24.55 2.65 16.91
N GLU A 176 -25.18 1.56 16.50
CA GLU A 176 -26.11 0.85 17.37
C GLU A 176 -25.40 0.38 18.64
N GLN A 177 -26.08 0.51 19.78
CA GLN A 177 -25.52 0.18 21.09
C GLN A 177 -25.06 -1.28 21.17
N SER A 178 -25.78 -2.19 20.51
CA SER A 178 -25.46 -3.62 20.41
C SER A 178 -24.09 -3.91 19.78
N LEU A 179 -23.57 -3.02 18.92
CA LEU A 179 -22.28 -3.19 18.25
C LEU A 179 -21.10 -2.81 19.13
N VAL A 180 -21.32 -1.91 20.09
CA VAL A 180 -20.25 -1.32 20.93
C VAL A 180 -20.27 -1.84 22.37
N GLU A 181 -21.20 -2.74 22.69
CA GLU A 181 -21.22 -3.45 23.96
C GLU A 181 -20.31 -4.70 23.92
N PRO A 182 -19.60 -5.00 25.01
CA PRO A 182 -18.85 -6.24 25.12
C PRO A 182 -19.77 -7.45 24.91
N PRO A 183 -19.32 -8.49 24.18
CA PRO A 183 -20.12 -9.69 24.01
C PRO A 183 -20.39 -10.36 25.36
N THR A 184 -21.61 -10.85 25.56
CA THR A 184 -22.06 -11.51 26.79
C THR A 184 -21.49 -12.92 26.96
N SER A 185 -20.93 -13.49 25.88
CA SER A 185 -20.33 -14.82 25.87
C SER A 185 -19.02 -14.82 25.08
N GLY A 186 -18.10 -15.72 25.43
CA GLY A 186 -16.79 -15.85 24.79
C GLY A 186 -15.62 -15.44 25.69
N PRO A 187 -14.39 -15.46 25.15
CA PRO A 187 -13.20 -15.08 25.90
C PRO A 187 -13.23 -13.59 26.28
N PRO A 188 -12.53 -13.21 27.37
CA PRO A 188 -12.43 -11.81 27.75
C PRO A 188 -11.77 -10.99 26.65
N LEU A 189 -12.26 -9.75 26.48
CA LEU A 189 -11.68 -8.83 25.50
C LEU A 189 -10.23 -8.51 25.85
N THR A 190 -9.40 -8.43 24.82
CA THR A 190 -8.06 -7.87 24.98
C THR A 190 -8.12 -6.38 25.33
N ARG A 191 -7.08 -5.87 25.97
CA ARG A 191 -6.96 -4.42 26.27
C ARG A 191 -7.14 -3.54 25.03
N GLN A 192 -6.66 -4.00 23.87
CA GLN A 192 -6.82 -3.30 22.60
C GLN A 192 -8.29 -3.25 22.18
N GLN A 193 -8.98 -4.39 22.21
CA GLN A 193 -10.40 -4.48 21.85
C GLN A 193 -11.28 -3.61 22.75
N THR A 194 -11.09 -3.67 24.08
CA THR A 194 -11.84 -2.83 25.02
C THR A 194 -11.69 -1.35 24.70
N ARG A 195 -10.47 -0.90 24.39
CA ARG A 195 -10.22 0.51 24.06
C ARG A 195 -10.85 0.93 22.74
N VAL A 196 -10.86 0.04 21.73
CA VAL A 196 -11.55 0.30 20.46
C VAL A 196 -13.04 0.45 20.68
N LEU A 197 -13.69 -0.47 21.43
CA LEU A 197 -15.12 -0.38 21.72
C LEU A 197 -15.46 0.91 22.48
N ASN A 198 -14.68 1.26 23.51
CA ASN A 198 -14.91 2.51 24.25
C ASN A 198 -14.81 3.74 23.34
N LEU A 199 -13.80 3.79 22.47
CA LEU A 199 -13.63 4.91 21.54
C LEU A 199 -14.77 4.99 20.52
N LEU A 200 -15.25 3.84 20.01
CA LEU A 200 -16.41 3.79 19.12
C LEU A 200 -17.71 4.21 19.83
N LYS A 201 -17.86 3.85 21.11
CA LYS A 201 -18.99 4.24 21.96
C LYS A 201 -18.99 5.73 22.29
N GLU A 202 -17.81 6.32 22.51
CA GLU A 202 -17.65 7.76 22.71
C GLU A 202 -18.07 8.56 21.47
N GLY A 203 -17.83 8.01 20.27
CA GLY A 203 -18.18 8.67 19.00
C GLY A 203 -17.23 9.80 18.62
N SER A 204 -17.61 10.61 17.62
CA SER A 204 -16.83 11.77 17.21
C SER A 204 -16.91 12.91 18.22
N LYS A 205 -15.88 13.77 18.24
CA LYS A 205 -15.89 15.00 19.06
C LYS A 205 -17.07 15.93 18.75
N ASN A 206 -17.46 15.98 17.47
CA ASN A 206 -18.64 16.71 17.03
C ASN A 206 -19.88 15.82 17.14
N ALA A 207 -20.99 16.38 17.63
CA ALA A 207 -22.25 15.66 17.68
C ALA A 207 -22.83 15.44 16.26
N PRO A 208 -23.51 14.32 16.00
CA PRO A 208 -24.18 14.10 14.73
C PRO A 208 -25.10 15.26 14.35
N GLY A 209 -25.05 15.70 13.09
CA GLY A 209 -25.86 16.82 12.59
C GLY A 209 -25.33 18.22 12.92
N THR A 210 -24.21 18.34 13.65
CA THR A 210 -23.57 19.65 13.95
C THR A 210 -22.52 20.06 12.93
N THR A 211 -22.21 19.21 11.96
CA THR A 211 -21.19 19.45 10.94
C THR A 211 -21.76 19.22 9.55
N THR A 212 -21.15 19.83 8.53
CA THR A 212 -21.59 19.73 7.14
C THR A 212 -21.16 18.44 6.46
N LYS A 213 -20.19 17.72 7.04
CA LYS A 213 -19.70 16.42 6.56
C LYS A 213 -19.90 15.36 7.62
N THR A 214 -20.19 14.13 7.21
CA THR A 214 -20.39 13.01 8.12
C THR A 214 -19.68 11.75 7.63
N TRP A 215 -19.51 10.78 8.52
CA TRP A 215 -18.97 9.47 8.16
C TRP A 215 -19.57 8.36 9.03
N SER A 216 -19.61 7.13 8.52
CA SER A 216 -20.17 5.98 9.24
C SER A 216 -19.22 4.77 9.24
N LEU A 217 -19.42 3.88 10.20
CA LEU A 217 -18.80 2.56 10.25
C LEU A 217 -19.90 1.50 10.23
N ASP A 218 -20.03 0.83 9.09
CA ASP A 218 -21.10 -0.13 8.83
C ASP A 218 -20.52 -1.55 8.92
N PHE A 219 -20.52 -2.09 10.14
CA PHE A 219 -20.06 -3.45 10.42
C PHE A 219 -21.04 -4.49 9.89
N PHE A 220 -20.55 -5.73 9.75
CA PHE A 220 -21.34 -6.86 9.31
C PHE A 220 -22.01 -6.66 7.92
N ARG A 221 -21.28 -6.02 7.00
CA ARG A 221 -21.71 -5.77 5.62
C ARG A 221 -20.64 -6.23 4.62
N SER A 222 -21.03 -7.09 3.70
CA SER A 222 -20.16 -7.52 2.58
C SER A 222 -20.80 -7.10 1.25
N PRO A 223 -20.06 -6.49 0.31
CA PRO A 223 -20.63 -6.12 -0.97
C PRO A 223 -20.93 -7.36 -1.81
N ILE A 224 -22.11 -7.36 -2.45
CA ILE A 224 -22.57 -8.42 -3.35
C ILE A 224 -22.87 -7.91 -4.76
N GLY A 225 -22.77 -6.60 -5.00
CA GLY A 225 -22.90 -6.01 -6.32
C GLY A 225 -23.02 -4.50 -6.27
N ILE A 226 -22.83 -3.87 -7.42
CA ILE A 226 -23.16 -2.47 -7.64
C ILE A 226 -23.88 -2.34 -8.98
N THR A 227 -25.02 -1.66 -8.96
CA THR A 227 -25.83 -1.43 -10.14
C THR A 227 -25.78 0.05 -10.49
N ASP A 228 -25.37 0.34 -11.73
CA ASP A 228 -25.46 1.68 -12.28
C ASP A 228 -26.92 2.04 -12.53
N ASN A 229 -27.29 3.27 -12.18
CA ASN A 229 -28.60 3.80 -12.51
C ASN A 229 -28.37 5.03 -13.38
N THR A 230 -28.63 4.90 -14.68
CA THR A 230 -28.29 5.92 -15.72
C THR A 230 -28.79 7.34 -15.45
N SER A 231 -29.71 7.51 -14.49
CA SER A 231 -30.34 8.77 -14.09
C SER A 231 -30.16 9.14 -12.60
N SER A 232 -29.42 8.35 -11.80
CA SER A 232 -29.17 8.62 -10.38
C SER A 232 -27.83 8.09 -9.88
N ALA A 233 -27.51 8.33 -8.60
CA ALA A 233 -26.41 7.64 -7.93
C ALA A 233 -26.53 6.11 -8.04
N ALA A 234 -25.38 5.42 -8.11
CA ALA A 234 -25.32 3.96 -8.18
C ALA A 234 -25.88 3.32 -6.90
N GLN A 235 -26.32 2.07 -7.00
CA GLN A 235 -26.84 1.29 -5.87
C GLN A 235 -25.87 0.20 -5.48
N LEU A 236 -25.27 0.32 -4.30
CA LEU A 236 -24.40 -0.68 -3.69
C LEU A 236 -25.24 -1.68 -2.90
N SER A 237 -25.22 -2.94 -3.33
CA SER A 237 -25.90 -4.05 -2.64
C SER A 237 -24.95 -4.72 -1.65
N LEU A 238 -25.44 -4.91 -0.42
CA LEU A 238 -24.67 -5.45 0.70
C LEU A 238 -25.39 -6.66 1.30
N ALA A 239 -24.72 -7.79 1.41
CA ALA A 239 -25.15 -8.89 2.27
C ALA A 239 -24.82 -8.58 3.73
N HIS A 240 -25.73 -8.93 4.63
CA HIS A 240 -25.52 -8.84 6.06
C HIS A 240 -24.80 -10.09 6.51
N THR A 241 -23.77 -9.92 7.33
CA THR A 241 -22.89 -11.02 7.72
C THR A 241 -22.84 -11.23 9.23
N SER A 242 -22.39 -12.40 9.67
CA SER A 242 -21.97 -12.66 11.04
C SER A 242 -20.57 -13.26 11.05
N VAL A 243 -19.92 -13.32 12.21
CA VAL A 243 -18.61 -13.96 12.34
C VAL A 243 -18.81 -15.38 12.83
N ASP A 244 -18.36 -16.35 12.04
CA ASP A 244 -18.32 -17.76 12.45
C ASP A 244 -17.36 -17.92 13.66
N PRO A 245 -17.83 -18.41 14.82
CA PRO A 245 -17.00 -18.56 16.00
C PRO A 245 -15.79 -19.48 15.82
N ALA A 246 -15.90 -20.50 14.97
CA ALA A 246 -14.87 -21.50 14.73
C ALA A 246 -13.83 -21.01 13.71
N THR A 247 -14.29 -20.53 12.55
CA THR A 247 -13.38 -20.13 11.45
C THR A 247 -12.94 -18.66 11.53
N LYS A 248 -13.62 -17.84 12.35
CA LYS A 248 -13.47 -16.37 12.41
C LYS A 248 -13.70 -15.67 11.07
N ARG A 249 -14.35 -16.34 10.12
CA ARG A 249 -14.70 -15.81 8.81
C ARG A 249 -16.07 -15.14 8.89
N ALA A 250 -16.28 -14.17 8.00
CA ALA A 250 -17.61 -13.62 7.77
C ALA A 250 -18.45 -14.65 7.00
N VAL A 251 -19.68 -14.87 7.45
CA VAL A 251 -20.67 -15.72 6.79
C VAL A 251 -21.95 -14.91 6.56
N GLU A 252 -22.62 -15.10 5.43
CA GLU A 252 -23.84 -14.38 5.11
C GLU A 252 -25.02 -14.89 5.95
N THR A 253 -25.89 -13.97 6.34
CA THR A 253 -27.10 -14.26 7.13
C THR A 253 -28.34 -14.51 6.27
N GLY A 254 -28.24 -14.27 4.95
CA GLY A 254 -29.37 -14.25 4.02
C GLY A 254 -30.10 -12.91 3.93
N GLN A 255 -29.85 -11.97 4.86
CA GLN A 255 -30.37 -10.60 4.76
C GLN A 255 -29.50 -9.73 3.86
N THR A 256 -30.12 -8.76 3.19
CA THR A 256 -29.44 -7.79 2.32
C THR A 256 -29.95 -6.38 2.56
N SER A 257 -29.15 -5.39 2.18
CA SER A 257 -29.53 -3.98 2.15
C SER A 257 -28.88 -3.29 0.95
N THR A 258 -29.48 -2.18 0.50
CA THR A 258 -28.91 -1.34 -0.56
C THR A 258 -28.56 0.04 -0.01
N VAL A 259 -27.51 0.63 -0.57
CA VAL A 259 -27.06 1.99 -0.25
C VAL A 259 -26.82 2.74 -1.54
N SER A 260 -27.42 3.92 -1.67
CA SER A 260 -27.13 4.82 -2.77
C SER A 260 -25.74 5.44 -2.58
N THR A 261 -24.88 5.38 -3.59
CA THR A 261 -23.50 5.85 -3.53
C THR A 261 -23.06 6.42 -4.87
N ASP A 262 -22.24 7.46 -4.85
CA ASP A 262 -21.73 8.07 -6.08
C ASP A 262 -20.38 7.46 -6.49
N LEU A 263 -19.60 7.00 -5.51
CA LEU A 263 -18.33 6.31 -5.73
C LEU A 263 -18.12 5.20 -4.69
N VAL A 264 -17.69 4.03 -5.13
CA VAL A 264 -17.19 2.95 -4.29
C VAL A 264 -15.67 2.91 -4.38
N VAL A 265 -15.00 2.85 -3.23
CA VAL A 265 -13.55 2.69 -3.15
C VAL A 265 -13.22 1.41 -2.40
N THR A 266 -12.59 0.45 -3.08
CA THR A 266 -12.24 -0.86 -2.49
C THR A 266 -10.87 -0.82 -1.83
N SER A 267 -10.83 -1.02 -0.51
CA SER A 267 -9.61 -1.07 0.31
C SER A 267 -9.42 -2.46 0.92
N LEU A 268 -9.20 -3.45 0.05
CA LEU A 268 -9.21 -4.87 0.40
C LEU A 268 -7.82 -5.50 0.54
N GLY A 269 -6.78 -4.67 0.67
CA GLY A 269 -5.39 -5.08 0.74
C GLY A 269 -4.71 -5.19 -0.62
N PHE A 270 -3.44 -5.58 -0.61
CA PHE A 270 -2.56 -5.58 -1.78
C PHE A 270 -1.89 -6.95 -1.96
N HIS A 271 -1.37 -7.20 -3.17
CA HIS A 271 -0.57 -8.36 -3.51
C HIS A 271 0.62 -7.98 -4.39
N GLY A 272 1.59 -8.90 -4.50
CA GLY A 272 2.71 -8.76 -5.44
C GLY A 272 2.28 -8.90 -6.90
N GLU A 273 3.13 -8.46 -7.82
CA GLU A 273 2.93 -8.60 -9.27
C GLU A 273 2.92 -10.10 -9.67
N PRO A 274 1.82 -10.65 -10.21
CA PRO A 274 1.77 -12.06 -10.57
C PRO A 274 2.74 -12.49 -11.68
N THR A 275 3.23 -11.54 -12.49
CA THR A 275 4.14 -11.86 -13.61
C THR A 275 5.61 -11.90 -13.23
N VAL A 276 6.00 -11.50 -12.00
CA VAL A 276 7.40 -11.56 -11.58
C VAL A 276 7.81 -12.98 -11.18
N ASN A 277 9.10 -13.28 -11.32
CA ASN A 277 9.68 -14.54 -10.87
C ASN A 277 9.39 -14.77 -9.38
N PHE A 278 9.29 -16.05 -8.99
CA PHE A 278 9.07 -16.50 -7.60
C PHE A 278 7.73 -16.09 -6.97
N TYR A 279 6.83 -15.47 -7.74
CA TYR A 279 5.47 -15.19 -7.27
C TYR A 279 4.71 -16.49 -6.99
N ASP A 280 4.05 -16.53 -5.84
CA ASP A 280 3.20 -17.63 -5.43
C ASP A 280 1.72 -17.24 -5.52
N PRO A 281 0.90 -17.90 -6.35
CA PRO A 281 -0.52 -17.57 -6.46
C PRO A 281 -1.33 -17.78 -5.18
N GLY A 282 -0.96 -18.74 -4.33
CA GLY A 282 -1.66 -19.05 -3.09
C GLY A 282 -1.33 -18.06 -1.97
N LEU A 283 -0.07 -17.63 -1.88
CA LEU A 283 0.38 -16.62 -0.92
C LEU A 283 0.13 -15.19 -1.40
N ARG A 284 0.07 -15.00 -2.72
CA ARG A 284 -0.07 -13.71 -3.42
C ARG A 284 1.12 -12.75 -3.19
N HIS A 285 2.31 -13.31 -2.98
CA HIS A 285 3.59 -12.62 -2.86
C HIS A 285 4.72 -13.62 -3.16
N LEU A 286 5.99 -13.24 -3.01
CA LEU A 286 7.12 -14.14 -3.28
C LEU A 286 7.16 -15.27 -2.24
N ARG A 287 7.35 -16.52 -2.71
CA ARG A 287 7.47 -17.67 -1.83
C ARG A 287 8.80 -17.62 -1.08
N THR A 288 8.75 -17.59 0.25
CA THR A 288 9.95 -17.53 1.08
C THR A 288 9.91 -18.40 2.32
N VAL A 289 11.08 -18.83 2.80
CA VAL A 289 11.29 -19.44 4.11
C VAL A 289 12.42 -18.72 4.84
N SER A 290 12.10 -18.11 5.98
CA SER A 290 13.06 -17.28 6.76
C SER A 290 13.78 -16.21 5.93
N GLY A 291 13.09 -15.66 4.92
CA GLY A 291 13.64 -14.66 4.00
C GLY A 291 14.29 -15.22 2.73
N ARG A 292 14.58 -16.52 2.64
CA ARG A 292 15.17 -17.14 1.45
C ARG A 292 14.08 -17.43 0.41
N ILE A 293 14.33 -17.15 -0.87
CA ILE A 293 13.43 -17.50 -1.96
C ILE A 293 13.33 -19.03 -2.05
N VAL A 294 12.11 -19.51 -2.25
CA VAL A 294 11.82 -20.93 -2.46
C VAL A 294 11.29 -21.11 -3.87
N GLY A 295 11.90 -22.03 -4.60
CA GLY A 295 11.52 -22.39 -5.95
C GLY A 295 10.17 -23.10 -6.03
N SER A 296 9.68 -23.26 -7.25
CA SER A 296 8.52 -24.08 -7.59
C SER A 296 8.66 -25.54 -7.15
N ASN A 297 9.89 -26.06 -7.10
CA ASN A 297 10.22 -27.41 -6.60
C ASN A 297 10.24 -27.52 -5.05
N GLY A 298 9.96 -26.42 -4.33
CA GLY A 298 9.96 -26.37 -2.87
C GLY A 298 11.33 -26.24 -2.22
N SER A 299 12.41 -26.19 -3.01
CA SER A 299 13.78 -26.03 -2.51
C SER A 299 14.17 -24.56 -2.41
N VAL A 300 15.06 -24.26 -1.48
CA VAL A 300 15.63 -22.91 -1.35
C VAL A 300 16.52 -22.61 -2.53
N ILE A 301 16.31 -21.47 -3.19
CA ILE A 301 17.22 -20.97 -4.22
C ILE A 301 18.32 -20.17 -3.54
N ARG A 302 19.55 -20.66 -3.67
CA ARG A 302 20.73 -20.09 -3.00
C ARG A 302 20.94 -18.63 -3.39
N ASN A 303 21.34 -17.82 -2.41
CA ASN A 303 21.68 -16.41 -2.55
C ASN A 303 20.55 -15.49 -3.04
N LEU A 304 19.31 -15.97 -3.12
CA LEU A 304 18.13 -15.18 -3.41
C LEU A 304 17.25 -15.02 -2.17
N TYR A 305 16.87 -13.79 -1.87
CA TYR A 305 16.12 -13.44 -0.66
C TYR A 305 14.97 -12.49 -0.98
N ALA A 306 13.96 -12.43 -0.11
CA ALA A 306 13.00 -11.34 -0.12
C ALA A 306 12.72 -10.82 1.29
N SER A 307 12.35 -9.55 1.40
CA SER A 307 12.01 -8.90 2.67
C SER A 307 10.78 -8.00 2.54
N GLY A 308 10.22 -7.64 3.69
CA GLY A 308 9.01 -6.83 3.79
C GLY A 308 7.82 -7.49 3.11
N TRP A 309 6.92 -6.68 2.54
CA TRP A 309 5.68 -7.17 1.93
C TRP A 309 5.91 -8.11 0.73
N ALA A 310 7.07 -8.03 0.07
CA ALA A 310 7.41 -9.01 -0.97
C ALA A 310 7.52 -10.44 -0.41
N SER A 311 7.93 -10.59 0.86
CA SER A 311 8.09 -11.88 1.56
C SER A 311 6.90 -12.22 2.46
N THR A 312 6.25 -11.24 3.08
CA THR A 312 5.23 -11.46 4.12
C THR A 312 3.79 -11.16 3.68
N GLY A 313 3.62 -10.63 2.46
CA GLY A 313 2.38 -10.02 2.00
C GLY A 313 2.10 -8.66 2.64
N ALA A 314 1.09 -7.97 2.12
CA ALA A 314 0.73 -6.59 2.49
C ALA A 314 0.02 -6.46 3.86
N LYS A 315 0.74 -6.83 4.92
CA LYS A 315 0.27 -6.81 6.31
C LYS A 315 1.32 -6.21 7.23
N GLY A 316 0.86 -5.68 8.36
CA GLY A 316 1.74 -5.10 9.37
C GLY A 316 2.06 -3.61 9.14
N VAL A 317 2.74 -3.03 10.13
CA VAL A 317 3.17 -1.63 10.14
C VAL A 317 4.66 -1.53 9.83
N LEU A 318 5.17 -0.32 9.63
CA LEU A 318 6.59 -0.09 9.33
C LEU A 318 7.55 -0.78 10.32
N ALA A 319 7.21 -0.82 11.60
CA ALA A 319 8.03 -1.48 12.62
C ALA A 319 8.17 -3.00 12.40
N SER A 320 7.09 -3.70 12.01
CA SER A 320 7.17 -5.13 11.69
C SER A 320 7.97 -5.39 10.41
N THR A 321 7.86 -4.50 9.41
CA THR A 321 8.67 -4.57 8.19
C THR A 321 10.15 -4.39 8.49
N MET A 322 10.50 -3.45 9.37
CA MET A 322 11.88 -3.21 9.82
C MET A 322 12.47 -4.43 10.56
N MET A 323 11.70 -5.03 11.48
CA MET A 323 12.15 -6.25 12.17
C MET A 323 12.36 -7.41 11.19
N ASN A 324 11.43 -7.60 10.25
CA ASN A 324 11.60 -8.60 9.20
C ASN A 324 12.89 -8.36 8.40
N ALA A 325 13.17 -7.13 7.97
CA ALA A 325 14.39 -6.81 7.23
C ALA A 325 15.67 -7.14 8.04
N TYR A 326 15.70 -6.87 9.35
CA TYR A 326 16.83 -7.27 10.20
C TYR A 326 17.00 -8.79 10.30
N HIS A 327 15.90 -9.53 10.39
CA HIS A 327 15.98 -11.00 10.36
C HIS A 327 16.54 -11.51 9.03
N VAL A 328 16.08 -10.97 7.89
CA VAL A 328 16.57 -11.38 6.57
C VAL A 328 18.05 -11.01 6.38
N ALA A 329 18.49 -9.84 6.85
CA ALA A 329 19.91 -9.47 6.82
C ALA A 329 20.78 -10.46 7.61
N SER A 330 20.35 -10.86 8.80
CA SER A 330 21.03 -11.91 9.58
C SER A 330 21.06 -13.26 8.84
N THR A 331 19.97 -13.63 8.17
CA THR A 331 19.92 -14.83 7.32
C THR A 331 20.97 -14.77 6.20
N ILE A 332 21.07 -13.65 5.49
CA ILE A 332 22.06 -13.45 4.41
C ILE A 332 23.49 -13.61 4.93
N ILE A 333 23.81 -12.96 6.06
CA ILE A 333 25.15 -13.04 6.67
C ILE A 333 25.48 -14.48 7.09
N ASN A 334 24.52 -15.18 7.69
CA ASN A 334 24.71 -16.56 8.11
C ASN A 334 24.94 -17.51 6.92
N ASP A 335 24.20 -17.34 5.82
CA ASP A 335 24.37 -18.14 4.60
C ASP A 335 25.73 -17.88 3.94
N TRP A 336 26.15 -16.61 3.92
CA TRP A 336 27.45 -16.22 3.38
C TRP A 336 28.61 -16.83 4.17
N GLN A 337 28.50 -16.86 5.50
CA GLN A 337 29.50 -17.50 6.38
C GLN A 337 29.47 -19.03 6.32
N ASN A 338 28.34 -19.64 5.93
CA ASN A 338 28.13 -21.09 5.92
C ASN A 338 27.71 -21.57 4.52
N PRO A 339 28.60 -21.49 3.51
CA PRO A 339 28.29 -21.78 2.11
C PRO A 339 27.94 -23.26 1.83
N GLU A 340 28.21 -24.16 2.77
CA GLU A 340 27.96 -25.61 2.66
C GLU A 340 26.52 -26.01 3.05
N VAL A 341 25.66 -25.08 3.47
CA VAL A 341 24.27 -25.38 3.82
C VAL A 341 23.33 -25.01 2.68
N PRO A 342 23.00 -25.91 1.74
CA PRO A 342 21.70 -25.90 1.09
C PRO A 342 20.74 -26.72 1.94
N SER A 343 19.74 -26.06 2.54
CA SER A 343 18.62 -26.79 3.12
C SER A 343 17.79 -27.43 2.00
N SER A 344 17.84 -28.76 2.00
CA SER A 344 17.12 -29.82 1.26
C SER A 344 17.49 -30.15 -0.19
N SER A 345 18.24 -31.27 -0.27
CA SER A 345 18.42 -32.27 -1.34
C SER A 345 19.37 -31.98 -2.50
N ASN A 346 20.48 -32.73 -2.49
CA ASN A 346 21.47 -32.97 -3.54
C ASN A 346 20.92 -33.69 -4.79
N ASP A 347 19.64 -33.56 -5.12
CA ASP A 347 19.08 -34.19 -6.34
C ASP A 347 17.76 -33.56 -6.82
N VAL A 348 17.63 -32.24 -6.67
CA VAL A 348 16.50 -31.51 -7.25
C VAL A 348 17.04 -30.70 -8.42
N GLY A 349 16.57 -31.00 -9.63
CA GLY A 349 16.95 -30.28 -10.84
C GLY A 349 16.83 -28.75 -10.68
N VAL A 350 17.55 -28.01 -11.52
CA VAL A 350 17.52 -26.54 -11.55
C VAL A 350 16.07 -26.07 -11.57
N ASP A 351 15.71 -25.14 -10.69
CA ASP A 351 14.33 -24.64 -10.66
C ASP A 351 14.01 -23.99 -12.02
N PRO A 352 12.90 -24.37 -12.69
CA PRO A 352 12.53 -23.81 -13.99
C PRO A 352 12.46 -22.27 -14.01
N GLN A 353 12.19 -21.63 -12.87
CA GLN A 353 12.13 -20.17 -12.75
C GLN A 353 13.51 -19.48 -12.80
N VAL A 354 14.61 -20.24 -12.62
CA VAL A 354 15.99 -19.75 -12.78
C VAL A 354 16.80 -20.53 -13.82
N GLU A 355 16.23 -21.58 -14.43
CA GLU A 355 16.92 -22.42 -15.43
C GLU A 355 17.43 -21.62 -16.62
N ASN A 356 16.67 -20.61 -17.06
CA ASN A 356 17.06 -19.73 -18.16
C ASN A 356 17.85 -18.49 -17.73
N LEU A 357 18.16 -18.35 -16.45
CA LEU A 357 18.96 -17.24 -15.92
C LEU A 357 20.43 -17.67 -15.80
N PRO A 358 21.39 -16.77 -16.09
CA PRO A 358 22.80 -17.02 -15.78
C PRO A 358 22.97 -17.22 -14.26
N PRO A 359 23.97 -18.00 -13.80
CA PRO A 359 24.25 -18.11 -12.38
C PRO A 359 24.64 -16.75 -11.78
N LEU A 360 24.42 -16.59 -10.47
CA LEU A 360 24.90 -15.42 -9.73
C LEU A 360 26.43 -15.34 -9.79
N ASN A 361 26.96 -14.13 -9.96
CA ASN A 361 28.39 -13.88 -9.93
C ASN A 361 28.90 -13.86 -8.49
N LEU A 362 29.58 -14.93 -8.08
CA LEU A 362 30.09 -15.09 -6.71
C LEU A 362 31.26 -14.16 -6.39
N GLU A 363 31.95 -13.64 -7.40
CA GLU A 363 33.09 -12.73 -7.27
C GLU A 363 32.87 -11.45 -8.11
N PRO A 364 31.84 -10.65 -7.77
CA PRO A 364 31.54 -9.44 -8.53
C PRO A 364 32.60 -8.37 -8.24
N GLU A 365 32.96 -7.60 -9.27
CA GLU A 365 33.77 -6.40 -9.09
C GLU A 365 32.94 -5.35 -8.33
N LEU A 366 33.46 -4.91 -7.18
CA LEU A 366 32.72 -4.10 -6.19
C LEU A 366 32.07 -2.83 -6.75
N ASP A 367 32.71 -2.21 -7.74
CA ASP A 367 32.23 -0.98 -8.34
C ASP A 367 31.46 -1.16 -9.65
N SER A 368 31.41 -2.38 -10.17
CA SER A 368 30.70 -2.71 -11.39
C SER A 368 29.18 -2.74 -11.19
N TYR A 369 28.46 -2.41 -12.25
CA TYR A 369 27.01 -2.55 -12.34
C TYR A 369 26.63 -2.88 -13.79
N PRO A 370 25.43 -3.42 -14.04
CA PRO A 370 25.00 -3.86 -15.37
C PRO A 370 25.16 -2.79 -16.46
N GLU A 371 25.37 -3.20 -17.71
CA GLU A 371 25.58 -2.30 -18.86
C GLU A 371 24.38 -1.36 -19.06
N GLU A 372 23.16 -1.85 -18.81
CA GLU A 372 21.93 -1.06 -18.87
C GLU A 372 21.96 0.12 -17.89
N ILE A 373 22.56 -0.08 -16.72
CA ILE A 373 22.76 0.98 -15.72
C ILE A 373 23.84 1.96 -16.17
N GLN A 374 24.96 1.47 -16.72
CA GLN A 374 26.01 2.34 -17.27
C GLN A 374 25.48 3.24 -18.38
N LYS A 375 24.75 2.67 -19.33
CA LYS A 375 24.11 3.40 -20.42
C LYS A 375 23.07 4.38 -19.89
N GLY A 376 22.22 3.97 -18.95
CA GLY A 376 21.20 4.83 -18.37
C GLY A 376 21.75 6.03 -17.60
N ILE A 377 22.92 5.89 -16.95
CA ILE A 377 23.65 7.00 -16.34
C ILE A 377 24.22 7.94 -17.42
N ALA A 378 24.86 7.39 -18.44
CA ALA A 378 25.44 8.18 -19.54
C ALA A 378 24.36 8.99 -20.31
N GLU A 379 23.17 8.42 -20.47
CA GLU A 379 22.00 9.05 -21.09
C GLU A 379 21.23 9.97 -20.13
N LYS A 380 21.65 10.08 -18.86
CA LYS A 380 20.99 10.87 -17.80
C LYS A 380 19.51 10.50 -17.57
N VAL A 381 19.16 9.24 -17.78
CA VAL A 381 17.81 8.71 -17.52
C VAL A 381 17.70 8.00 -16.18
N ILE A 382 18.83 7.60 -15.58
CA ILE A 382 18.89 7.06 -14.22
C ILE A 382 19.06 8.18 -13.21
N THR A 383 18.26 8.13 -12.14
CA THR A 383 18.36 9.07 -11.02
C THR A 383 19.29 8.48 -9.96
N GLN A 384 20.46 9.07 -9.78
CA GLN A 384 21.37 8.69 -8.69
C GLN A 384 20.95 9.37 -7.37
N TYR A 385 21.53 8.96 -6.25
CA TYR A 385 21.11 9.50 -4.94
C TYR A 385 21.35 11.02 -4.83
N ALA A 386 22.44 11.52 -5.41
CA ALA A 386 22.72 12.96 -5.47
C ALA A 386 21.64 13.72 -6.27
N ASP A 387 21.15 13.15 -7.37
CA ASP A 387 20.06 13.71 -8.15
C ASP A 387 18.75 13.74 -7.34
N TRP A 388 18.45 12.65 -6.63
CA TRP A 388 17.31 12.58 -5.72
C TRP A 388 17.39 13.65 -4.61
N LYS A 389 18.57 13.87 -4.01
CA LYS A 389 18.75 14.93 -3.00
C LYS A 389 18.44 16.31 -3.57
N ARG A 390 18.92 16.62 -4.78
CA ARG A 390 18.60 17.88 -5.48
C ARG A 390 17.10 18.02 -5.68
N ILE A 391 16.42 16.98 -6.16
CA ILE A 391 14.94 16.97 -6.34
C ILE A 391 14.27 17.26 -4.99
N ASN A 392 14.66 16.54 -3.94
CA ASN A 392 14.09 16.68 -2.60
C ASN A 392 14.25 18.10 -2.04
N GLU A 393 15.42 18.71 -2.17
CA GLU A 393 15.69 20.09 -1.76
C GLU A 393 14.82 21.10 -2.52
N GLU A 394 14.68 20.92 -3.83
CA GLU A 394 13.84 21.79 -4.66
C GLU A 394 12.35 21.67 -4.32
N GLU A 395 11.85 20.46 -4.08
CA GLU A 395 10.47 20.25 -3.65
C GLU A 395 10.18 20.92 -2.29
N ILE A 396 11.13 20.88 -1.35
CA ILE A 396 11.03 21.58 -0.06
C ILE A 396 11.03 23.10 -0.27
N ARG A 397 11.98 23.64 -1.04
CA ARG A 397 12.07 25.08 -1.35
C ARG A 397 10.79 25.62 -1.98
N ARG A 398 10.17 24.85 -2.89
CA ARG A 398 8.86 25.17 -3.49
C ARG A 398 7.75 25.15 -2.45
N GLY A 399 7.76 24.17 -1.56
CA GLY A 399 6.84 24.08 -0.44
C GLY A 399 6.93 25.31 0.47
N GLU A 400 8.14 25.72 0.86
CA GLU A 400 8.38 26.91 1.70
C GLU A 400 7.80 28.17 1.06
N ALA A 401 7.98 28.36 -0.25
CA ALA A 401 7.41 29.49 -0.99
C ALA A 401 5.87 29.49 -0.99
N LEU A 402 5.23 28.33 -0.81
CA LEU A 402 3.78 28.16 -0.71
C LEU A 402 3.27 28.05 0.74
N GLY A 403 4.17 28.12 1.73
CA GLY A 403 3.81 27.96 3.15
C GLY A 403 3.44 26.53 3.56
N LYS A 404 4.01 25.52 2.90
CA LYS A 404 3.75 24.09 3.17
C LYS A 404 5.03 23.26 3.28
N GLU A 405 4.92 22.05 3.81
CA GLU A 405 6.09 21.17 4.03
C GLU A 405 6.92 20.88 2.75
N ARG A 406 6.24 20.74 1.60
CA ARG A 406 6.81 20.32 0.32
C ARG A 406 5.81 20.51 -0.81
N GLU A 407 6.28 20.85 -2.01
CA GLU A 407 5.50 20.73 -3.24
C GLU A 407 6.19 19.77 -4.22
N ARG A 408 5.51 18.66 -4.53
CA ARG A 408 6.10 17.54 -5.28
C ARG A 408 6.21 17.84 -6.77
N MET A 409 7.29 17.37 -7.39
CA MET A 409 7.48 17.44 -8.84
C MET A 409 6.97 16.16 -9.51
N GLY A 410 6.28 16.32 -10.64
CA GLY A 410 5.99 15.19 -11.53
C GLY A 410 7.26 14.71 -12.25
N TRP A 411 7.24 13.49 -12.81
CA TRP A 411 8.41 12.91 -13.50
C TRP A 411 9.09 13.87 -14.50
N LYS A 412 8.30 14.45 -15.43
CA LYS A 412 8.86 15.34 -16.47
C LYS A 412 9.58 16.54 -15.88
N GLU A 413 9.01 17.11 -14.83
CA GLU A 413 9.56 18.28 -14.16
C GLU A 413 10.83 17.94 -13.36
N ALA A 414 10.79 16.85 -12.58
CA ALA A 414 11.96 16.36 -11.85
C ALA A 414 13.11 15.98 -12.80
N SER A 415 12.80 15.31 -13.92
CA SER A 415 13.77 14.94 -14.95
C SER A 415 14.40 16.17 -15.60
N GLN A 416 13.60 17.18 -15.97
CA GLN A 416 14.12 18.45 -16.52
C GLN A 416 14.99 19.20 -15.50
N PHE A 417 14.59 19.22 -14.23
CA PHE A 417 15.34 19.90 -13.17
C PHE A 417 16.70 19.27 -12.90
N VAL A 418 16.82 17.94 -12.97
CA VAL A 418 18.10 17.26 -12.76
C VAL A 418 19.01 17.35 -13.98
N THR A 419 18.43 17.31 -15.19
CA THR A 419 19.18 17.26 -16.46
C THR A 419 19.61 18.63 -16.98
N GLY A 420 18.85 19.69 -16.67
CA GLY A 420 19.21 21.09 -16.89
C GLY A 420 20.20 21.59 -15.85
#